data_AF-R9H436-F1
#
_entry.id   AF-R9H436-F1
#
_cell.length_a   1.000
_cell.length_b   1.000
_cell.length_c   1.000
_cell.angle_alpha   90.00
_cell.angle_beta   90.00
_cell.angle_gamma   90.00
#
_symmetry.space_group_name_H-M   'P 1'
#
loop_
_entity.id
_entity.type
_entity.pdbx_description
1 polymer ?
#
loop_
_entity_poly.entity_id
_entity_poly.type
_entity_poly.pdbx_seq_one_letter_code
_entity_poly.pdbx_strand_id
1 'polypeptide(L)'
;MYVYNTGGEFNNAEQFLERYPGDDLIDVVSFDTYQGGKAEIDSAFIKDLDHHLTIIEAVAKEKNKIPAVAEMGFSKIPYSKWFTEAVAKAFSGHHFAYTLFWRNAGYKPGDKSTEYYVPYKGHASAPDFMRFYNLPQTIFQKEASKLNLYK
;
A
#
# COMPACT_ATOMS: atom_id res chain seq x y z
N MET A 1 -10.22 -7.75 -15.34
CA MET A 1 -9.00 -7.45 -14.58
C MET A 1 -8.88 -8.45 -13.45
N TYR A 2 -7.89 -9.33 -13.51
CA TYR A 2 -7.55 -10.26 -12.43
C TYR A 2 -6.22 -9.84 -11.79
N VAL A 3 -6.18 -9.91 -10.46
CA VAL A 3 -5.05 -9.48 -9.64
C VAL A 3 -4.43 -10.73 -9.01
N TYR A 4 -3.16 -10.99 -9.29
CA TYR A 4 -2.38 -11.97 -8.54
C TYR A 4 -1.74 -11.26 -7.34
N ASN A 5 -2.11 -11.71 -6.14
CA ASN A 5 -1.71 -11.07 -4.90
C ASN A 5 -1.04 -12.07 -3.96
N THR A 6 0.09 -11.68 -3.36
CA THR A 6 0.77 -12.43 -2.31
C THR A 6 0.81 -11.62 -1.01
N GLY A 7 1.23 -12.23 0.10
CA GLY A 7 1.74 -11.46 1.23
C GLY A 7 3.12 -10.86 0.94
N GLY A 8 3.67 -10.12 1.90
CA GLY A 8 4.96 -9.44 1.82
C GLY A 8 6.14 -10.29 2.30
N GLU A 9 6.07 -11.62 2.17
CA GLU A 9 7.12 -12.55 2.65
C GLU A 9 8.13 -12.97 1.56
N PHE A 10 8.07 -12.38 0.37
CA PHE A 10 8.95 -12.72 -0.75
C PHE A 10 10.22 -11.85 -0.77
N ASN A 11 11.36 -12.45 -1.07
CA ASN A 11 12.66 -11.76 -1.09
C ASN A 11 13.21 -11.58 -2.51
N ASN A 12 12.58 -12.20 -3.51
CA ASN A 12 12.97 -12.12 -4.92
C ASN A 12 11.78 -12.49 -5.83
N ALA A 13 11.96 -12.32 -7.14
CA ALA A 13 10.93 -12.59 -8.15
C ALA A 13 10.51 -14.06 -8.21
N GLU A 14 11.42 -15.00 -8.00
CA GLU A 14 11.12 -16.44 -8.02
C GLU A 14 10.15 -16.81 -6.90
N GLN A 15 10.38 -16.31 -5.68
CA GLN A 15 9.48 -16.51 -4.54
C GLN A 15 8.11 -15.86 -4.77
N PHE A 16 8.08 -14.64 -5.32
CA PHE A 16 6.81 -13.98 -5.66
C PHE A 16 6.00 -14.79 -6.69
N LEU A 17 6.68 -15.37 -7.68
CA LEU A 17 6.08 -16.10 -8.81
C LEU A 17 5.87 -17.59 -8.55
N GLU A 18 6.20 -18.12 -7.36
CA GLU A 18 6.14 -19.57 -7.05
C GLU A 18 4.78 -20.20 -7.41
N ARG A 19 3.68 -19.46 -7.22
CA ARG A 19 2.30 -19.91 -7.50
C ARG A 19 1.59 -19.04 -8.54
N TYR A 20 2.35 -18.30 -9.35
CA TYR A 20 1.79 -17.45 -10.38
C TYR A 20 1.12 -18.29 -11.48
N PRO A 21 -0.17 -18.06 -11.79
CA PRO A 21 -0.96 -19.01 -12.57
C PRO A 21 -0.76 -18.90 -14.09
N GLY A 22 -0.07 -17.87 -14.58
CA GLY A 22 0.18 -17.67 -16.02
C GLY A 22 -0.07 -16.23 -16.46
N ASP A 23 0.65 -15.81 -17.50
CA ASP A 23 0.56 -14.44 -18.04
C ASP A 23 -0.74 -14.19 -18.81
N ASP A 24 -1.47 -15.23 -19.20
CA ASP A 24 -2.77 -15.15 -19.90
C ASP A 24 -3.95 -14.86 -18.95
N LEU A 25 -3.77 -15.11 -17.65
CA LEU A 25 -4.82 -14.95 -16.64
C LEU A 25 -4.72 -13.62 -15.87
N ILE A 26 -3.51 -13.13 -15.64
CA ILE A 26 -3.26 -12.04 -14.70
C ILE A 26 -3.04 -10.71 -15.43
N ASP A 27 -3.68 -9.66 -14.92
CA ASP A 27 -3.51 -8.29 -15.42
C ASP A 27 -2.62 -7.45 -14.48
N VAL A 28 -2.76 -7.66 -13.17
CA VAL A 28 -2.07 -6.91 -12.11
C VAL A 28 -1.32 -7.87 -11.21
N VAL A 29 -0.07 -7.53 -10.87
CA VAL A 29 0.71 -8.20 -9.82
C VAL A 29 0.79 -7.29 -8.61
N SER A 30 0.50 -7.83 -7.44
CA SER A 30 0.47 -7.05 -6.21
C SER A 30 0.89 -7.85 -4.99
N PHE A 31 1.08 -7.14 -3.90
CA PHE A 31 1.32 -7.73 -2.60
C PHE A 31 0.62 -6.95 -1.49
N ASP A 32 0.46 -7.61 -0.35
CA ASP A 32 -0.05 -7.04 0.88
C ASP A 32 1.09 -6.80 1.88
N THR A 33 1.05 -5.68 2.60
CA THR A 33 2.07 -5.35 3.59
C THR A 33 1.54 -4.51 4.74
N TYR A 34 1.81 -4.91 5.98
CA TYR A 34 1.29 -4.23 7.15
C TYR A 34 2.42 -3.89 8.11
N GLN A 35 2.44 -2.65 8.61
CA GLN A 35 3.34 -2.28 9.69
C GLN A 35 2.73 -2.73 11.03
N GLY A 36 3.54 -3.45 11.81
CA GLY A 36 3.27 -3.76 13.21
C GLY A 36 4.16 -2.96 14.15
N GLY A 37 4.14 -3.33 15.43
CA GLY A 37 5.11 -2.83 16.40
C GLY A 37 4.75 -1.48 17.04
N LYS A 38 5.78 -0.69 17.33
CA LYS A 38 5.72 0.48 18.21
C LYS A 38 5.26 1.75 17.48
N ALA A 39 4.79 2.73 18.25
CA ALA A 39 4.34 4.04 17.79
C ALA A 39 5.48 4.97 17.31
N GLU A 40 6.41 4.46 16.52
CA GLU A 40 7.61 5.16 16.06
C GLU A 40 7.89 4.86 14.58
N ILE A 41 8.86 5.59 14.01
CA ILE A 41 9.35 5.30 12.67
C ILE A 41 10.04 3.93 12.66
N ASP A 42 9.71 3.10 11.67
CA ASP A 42 10.28 1.78 11.51
C ASP A 42 11.06 1.71 10.19
N SER A 43 12.38 1.81 10.29
CA SER A 43 13.28 1.74 9.13
C SER A 43 13.26 0.37 8.45
N ALA A 44 12.91 -0.70 9.16
CA ALA A 44 12.79 -2.03 8.56
C ALA A 44 11.56 -2.07 7.64
N PHE A 45 10.40 -1.62 8.14
CA PHE A 45 9.19 -1.51 7.30
C PHE A 45 9.42 -0.69 6.03
N ILE A 46 10.09 0.47 6.14
CA ILE A 46 10.39 1.32 4.98
C ILE A 46 11.27 0.59 3.97
N LYS A 47 12.32 -0.09 4.45
CA LYS A 47 13.25 -0.83 3.60
C LYS A 47 12.57 -2.04 2.95
N ASP A 48 11.73 -2.75 3.69
CA ASP A 48 11.03 -3.92 3.17
C ASP A 48 9.99 -3.50 2.12
N LEU A 49 9.26 -2.40 2.34
CA LEU A 49 8.33 -1.86 1.34
C LEU A 49 9.04 -1.41 0.05
N ASP A 50 10.16 -0.70 0.16
CA ASP A 50 11.03 -0.32 -0.97
C ASP A 50 11.56 -1.55 -1.74
N HIS A 51 12.02 -2.57 -1.01
CA HIS A 51 12.51 -3.83 -1.59
C HIS A 51 11.41 -4.58 -2.33
N HIS A 52 10.23 -4.73 -1.72
CA HIS A 52 9.09 -5.38 -2.36
C HIS A 52 8.63 -4.63 -3.61
N LEU A 53 8.51 -3.30 -3.54
CA LEU A 53 8.16 -2.47 -4.71
C LEU A 53 9.16 -2.66 -5.85
N THR A 54 10.46 -2.64 -5.55
CA THR A 54 11.53 -2.92 -6.52
C THR A 54 11.32 -4.26 -7.24
N ILE A 55 11.00 -5.31 -6.49
CA ILE A 55 10.75 -6.64 -7.05
C ILE A 55 9.50 -6.63 -7.93
N ILE A 56 8.38 -6.08 -7.44
CA ILE A 56 7.13 -6.17 -8.20
C ILE A 56 7.19 -5.36 -9.48
N GLU A 57 7.88 -4.22 -9.47
CA GLU A 57 8.07 -3.42 -10.68
C GLU A 57 8.91 -4.18 -11.72
N ALA A 58 9.95 -4.88 -11.29
CA ALA A 58 10.76 -5.72 -12.17
C ALA A 58 9.91 -6.85 -12.78
N VAL A 59 9.13 -7.55 -11.96
CA VAL A 59 8.21 -8.62 -12.40
C VAL A 59 7.17 -8.07 -13.36
N ALA A 60 6.54 -6.95 -13.02
CA ALA A 60 5.51 -6.32 -13.83
C ALA A 60 6.07 -5.89 -15.19
N LYS A 61 7.29 -5.33 -15.22
CA LYS A 61 7.98 -4.97 -16.46
C LYS A 61 8.29 -6.19 -17.32
N GLU A 62 8.83 -7.26 -16.73
CA GLU A 62 9.18 -8.50 -17.45
C GLU A 62 7.94 -9.17 -18.05
N LYS A 63 6.86 -9.25 -17.27
CA LYS A 63 5.62 -9.95 -17.64
C LYS A 63 4.59 -9.08 -18.37
N ASN A 64 4.91 -7.81 -18.61
CA ASN A 64 4.00 -6.81 -19.15
C ASN A 64 2.67 -6.71 -18.36
N LYS A 65 2.79 -6.54 -17.04
CA LYS A 65 1.70 -6.42 -16.07
C LYS A 65 1.72 -5.06 -15.37
N ILE A 66 0.70 -4.79 -14.59
CA ILE A 66 0.60 -3.58 -13.78
C ILE A 66 1.01 -3.91 -12.33
N PRO A 67 2.00 -3.21 -11.74
CA PRO A 67 2.34 -3.38 -10.33
C PRO A 67 1.40 -2.57 -9.41
N ALA A 68 1.06 -3.11 -8.24
CA ALA A 68 0.28 -2.42 -7.20
C ALA A 68 0.59 -2.93 -5.79
N VAL A 69 0.20 -2.18 -4.76
CA VAL A 69 0.15 -2.67 -3.37
C VAL A 69 -1.31 -2.89 -3.00
N ALA A 70 -1.78 -4.13 -2.99
CA ALA A 70 -3.21 -4.40 -2.90
C ALA A 70 -3.79 -4.12 -1.51
N GLU A 71 -3.03 -4.35 -0.45
CA GLU A 71 -3.40 -3.96 0.89
C GLU A 71 -2.20 -3.43 1.67
N MET A 72 -2.44 -2.39 2.47
CA MET A 72 -1.52 -2.02 3.52
C MET A 72 -2.17 -1.36 4.73
N GLY A 73 -1.36 -1.17 5.77
CA GLY A 73 -1.73 -0.26 6.84
C GLY A 73 -0.93 -0.45 8.12
N PHE A 74 -1.16 0.45 9.06
CA PHE A 74 -0.68 0.35 10.43
C PHE A 74 -1.87 0.47 11.37
N SER A 75 -2.26 -0.64 12.01
CA SER A 75 -3.50 -0.71 12.81
C SER A 75 -3.54 0.38 13.88
N LYS A 76 -4.62 1.19 13.86
CA LYS A 76 -4.85 2.37 14.70
C LYS A 76 -3.89 3.56 14.46
N ILE A 77 -2.96 3.43 13.51
CA ILE A 77 -1.99 4.46 13.08
C ILE A 77 -1.30 5.10 14.30
N PRO A 78 -0.61 4.31 15.14
CA PRO A 78 -0.11 4.79 16.43
C PRO A 78 1.01 5.83 16.26
N TYR A 79 1.71 5.84 15.13
CA TYR A 79 2.66 6.88 14.79
C TYR A 79 2.00 7.99 13.97
N SER A 80 1.96 9.21 14.52
CA SER A 80 1.17 10.32 13.96
C SER A 80 1.67 10.86 12.62
N LYS A 81 2.90 10.52 12.22
CA LYS A 81 3.53 10.96 10.97
C LYS A 81 3.75 9.83 9.95
N TRP A 82 3.08 8.70 10.15
CA TRP A 82 3.33 7.46 9.41
C TRP A 82 3.16 7.58 7.90
N PHE A 83 2.17 8.35 7.42
CA PHE A 83 1.91 8.45 5.98
C PHE A 83 3.03 9.19 5.25
N THR A 84 3.57 10.26 5.81
CA THR A 84 4.64 11.02 5.16
C THR A 84 6.03 10.46 5.46
N GLU A 85 6.33 10.10 6.71
CA GLU A 85 7.69 9.71 7.11
C GLU A 85 8.00 8.22 6.86
N ALA A 86 6.98 7.37 6.70
CA ALA A 86 7.17 5.96 6.30
C ALA A 86 6.62 5.67 4.90
N VAL A 87 5.31 5.82 4.67
CA VAL A 87 4.67 5.38 3.41
C VAL A 87 5.17 6.17 2.20
N ALA A 88 5.06 7.50 2.22
CA ALA A 88 5.52 8.34 1.10
C ALA A 88 7.03 8.22 0.88
N LYS A 89 7.80 8.03 1.96
CA LYS A 89 9.24 7.82 1.88
C LYS A 89 9.58 6.52 1.15
N ALA A 90 8.91 5.42 1.48
CA ALA A 90 9.09 4.13 0.81
C ALA A 90 8.56 4.13 -0.64
N PHE A 91 7.54 4.93 -0.96
CA PHE A 91 7.02 5.04 -2.33
C PHE A 91 7.91 5.88 -3.26
N SER A 92 8.80 6.69 -2.70
CA SER A 92 9.59 7.64 -3.47
C SER A 92 10.53 6.94 -4.47
N GLY A 93 10.24 7.09 -5.77
CA GLY A 93 11.04 6.51 -6.85
C GLY A 93 10.38 5.30 -7.52
N HIS A 94 9.31 4.76 -6.95
CA HIS A 94 8.54 3.65 -7.51
C HIS A 94 7.35 4.12 -8.34
N HIS A 95 6.97 3.30 -9.31
CA HIS A 95 5.89 3.49 -10.27
C HIS A 95 4.94 2.30 -10.22
N PHE A 96 3.84 2.46 -9.50
CA PHE A 96 2.79 1.46 -9.36
C PHE A 96 1.41 2.11 -9.45
N ALA A 97 0.39 1.33 -9.81
CA ALA A 97 -0.90 1.88 -10.20
C ALA A 97 -1.75 2.35 -9.01
N TYR A 98 -1.74 1.62 -7.90
CA TYR A 98 -2.52 1.97 -6.72
C TYR A 98 -1.96 1.35 -5.44
N THR A 99 -2.36 1.95 -4.31
CA THR A 99 -2.31 1.32 -2.99
C THR A 99 -3.68 1.44 -2.32
N LEU A 100 -4.03 0.49 -1.46
CA LEU A 100 -5.25 0.53 -0.66
C LEU A 100 -4.91 0.33 0.81
N PHE A 101 -5.40 1.24 1.66
CA PHE A 101 -5.36 1.08 3.10
C PHE A 101 -6.58 0.30 3.57
N TRP A 102 -6.40 -0.65 4.48
CA TRP A 102 -7.48 -1.52 4.92
C TRP A 102 -8.61 -0.78 5.65
N ARG A 103 -9.70 -1.50 5.94
CA ARG A 103 -10.98 -0.93 6.39
C ARG A 103 -10.89 -0.12 7.69
N ASN A 104 -11.80 0.83 7.85
CA ASN A 104 -12.11 1.44 9.14
C ASN A 104 -13.33 0.75 9.78
N ALA A 105 -13.07 -0.28 10.59
CA ALA A 105 -14.10 -1.04 11.30
C ALA A 105 -14.72 -0.30 12.49
N GLY A 106 -13.94 0.60 13.11
CA GLY A 106 -14.30 1.20 14.39
C GLY A 106 -14.23 0.21 15.54
N TYR A 107 -15.02 0.46 16.59
CA TYR A 107 -15.10 -0.40 17.76
C TYR A 107 -15.90 -1.68 17.46
N LYS A 108 -15.34 -2.83 17.81
CA LYS A 108 -15.92 -4.16 17.64
C LYS A 108 -16.31 -4.71 19.03
N PRO A 109 -17.60 -4.74 19.40
CA PRO A 109 -18.01 -5.15 20.75
C PRO A 109 -17.66 -6.61 21.09
N GLY A 110 -17.65 -7.50 20.10
CA GLY A 110 -17.43 -8.93 20.30
C GLY A 110 -16.02 -9.27 20.83
N ASP A 111 -15.00 -8.56 20.36
CA ASP A 111 -13.60 -8.75 20.77
C ASP A 111 -13.05 -7.58 21.60
N LYS A 112 -13.90 -6.58 21.93
CA LYS A 112 -13.57 -5.33 22.63
C LYS A 112 -12.36 -4.59 22.01
N SER A 113 -12.17 -4.72 20.71
CA SER A 113 -11.06 -4.08 20.00
C SER A 113 -11.55 -2.94 19.09
N THR A 114 -10.62 -2.11 18.65
CA THR A 114 -10.88 -1.06 17.67
C THR A 114 -9.93 -1.24 16.50
N GLU A 115 -10.46 -1.18 15.27
CA GLU A 115 -9.69 -1.43 14.05
C GLU A 115 -9.95 -0.32 13.02
N TYR A 116 -8.87 0.29 12.53
CA TYR A 116 -8.86 1.28 11.46
C TYR A 116 -7.44 1.47 10.93
N TYR A 117 -7.32 1.84 9.66
CA TYR A 117 -6.03 2.02 8.96
C TYR A 117 -5.92 3.37 8.22
N VAL A 118 -7.00 4.16 8.20
CA VAL A 118 -7.02 5.55 7.72
C VAL A 118 -7.55 6.45 8.85
N PRO A 119 -7.00 7.65 9.07
CA PRO A 119 -7.45 8.49 10.19
C PRO A 119 -8.86 9.04 9.95
N TYR A 120 -9.58 9.26 11.04
CA TYR A 120 -10.84 10.01 11.06
C TYR A 120 -10.61 11.46 11.53
N LYS A 121 -11.64 12.31 11.41
CA LYS A 121 -11.58 13.70 11.86
C LYS A 121 -11.26 13.78 13.36
N GLY A 122 -10.16 14.45 13.71
CA GLY A 122 -9.67 14.57 15.09
C GLY A 122 -8.63 13.51 15.49
N HIS A 123 -8.35 12.52 14.65
CA HIS A 123 -7.26 11.56 14.88
C HIS A 123 -5.90 12.27 14.80
N ALA A 124 -4.92 11.85 15.61
CA ALA A 124 -3.59 12.46 15.69
C ALA A 124 -2.85 12.49 14.33
N SER A 125 -3.05 11.47 13.50
CA SER A 125 -2.46 11.36 12.16
C SER A 125 -3.26 12.05 11.04
N ALA A 126 -4.41 12.66 11.34
CA ALA A 126 -5.22 13.33 10.32
C ALA A 126 -4.48 14.48 9.60
N PRO A 127 -3.72 15.36 10.30
CA PRO A 127 -2.91 16.38 9.62
C PRO A 127 -1.82 15.78 8.71
N ASP A 128 -1.30 14.60 9.07
CA ASP A 128 -0.29 13.90 8.27
C ASP A 128 -0.86 13.26 7.03
N PHE A 129 -2.02 12.61 7.15
CA PHE A 129 -2.74 12.08 6.00
C PHE A 129 -3.15 13.18 5.02
N MET A 130 -3.50 14.37 5.52
CA MET A 130 -3.74 15.52 4.64
C MET A 130 -2.48 15.98 3.90
N ARG A 131 -1.29 15.88 4.51
CA ARG A 131 -0.03 16.14 3.78
C ARG A 131 0.20 15.07 2.71
N PHE A 132 -0.02 13.80 3.04
CA PHE A 132 0.06 12.68 2.09
C PHE A 132 -0.91 12.86 0.91
N TYR A 133 -2.18 13.20 1.17
CA TYR A 133 -3.21 13.48 0.17
C TYR A 133 -2.82 14.61 -0.80
N ASN A 134 -2.08 15.60 -0.32
CA ASN A 134 -1.64 16.74 -1.13
C ASN A 134 -0.30 16.50 -1.85
N LEU A 135 0.31 15.32 -1.72
CA LEU A 135 1.52 14.98 -2.48
C LEU A 135 1.17 14.90 -3.97
N PRO A 136 1.99 15.49 -4.87
CA PRO A 136 1.72 15.47 -6.30
C PRO A 136 1.75 14.05 -6.91
N GLN A 137 2.36 13.09 -6.20
CA GLN A 137 2.43 11.69 -6.59
C GLN A 137 1.17 10.91 -6.21
N THR A 138 0.30 11.46 -5.36
CA THR A 138 -0.94 10.79 -4.96
C THR A 138 -2.12 11.32 -5.77
N ILE A 139 -2.99 10.41 -6.20
CA ILE A 139 -4.18 10.73 -6.96
C ILE A 139 -5.38 10.16 -6.21
N PHE A 140 -6.22 11.04 -5.68
CA PHE A 140 -7.50 10.70 -5.08
C PHE A 140 -8.65 11.01 -6.04
N GLN A 141 -9.89 10.66 -5.67
CA GLN A 141 -11.05 10.77 -6.55
C GLN A 141 -11.18 12.15 -7.25
N LYS A 142 -10.91 13.25 -6.53
CA LYS A 142 -11.05 14.61 -7.08
C LYS A 142 -10.08 14.85 -8.24
N GLU A 143 -8.84 14.39 -8.11
CA GLU A 143 -7.80 14.47 -9.13
C GLU A 143 -8.09 13.47 -10.25
N ALA A 144 -8.41 12.21 -9.91
CA ALA A 144 -8.74 11.16 -10.87
C ALA A 144 -9.90 11.54 -11.82
N SER A 145 -10.94 12.18 -11.29
CA SER A 145 -12.11 12.61 -12.07
C SER A 145 -11.77 13.66 -13.13
N LYS A 146 -10.67 14.41 -12.95
CA LYS A 146 -10.21 15.42 -13.92
C LYS A 146 -9.35 14.83 -15.02
N LEU A 147 -8.76 13.66 -14.79
CA LEU A 147 -7.82 13.03 -15.71
C LEU A 147 -8.49 12.38 -16.92
N ASN A 148 -9.83 12.25 -16.93
CA ASN A 148 -10.58 11.55 -17.98
C ASN A 148 -9.93 10.19 -18.30
N LEU A 149 -9.65 9.40 -17.25
CA LEU A 149 -8.81 8.19 -17.30
C LEU A 149 -9.27 7.15 -18.33
N TYR A 150 -10.56 7.16 -18.65
CA TYR A 150 -11.18 6.33 -19.66
C TYR A 150 -11.91 7.24 -20.64
N LYS A 151 -11.65 7.06 -21.94
CA LYS A 151 -12.34 7.74 -23.04
C LYS A 151 -13.19 6.73 -23.79
#